data_AF-A0A8J3IXP8-F1
#
_entry.id   AF-A0A8J3IXP8-F1
#
_cell.length_a   1.000
_cell.length_b   1.000
_cell.length_c   1.000
_cell.angle_alpha   90.00
_cell.angle_beta   90.00
_cell.angle_gamma   90.00
#
_symmetry.space_group_name_H-M   'P 1'
#
loop_
_entity.id
_entity.type
_entity.pdbx_description
1 polymer ?
#
loop_
_entity_poly.entity_id
_entity_poly.type
_entity_poly.pdbx_seq_one_letter_code
_entity_poly.pdbx_strand_id
1 'polypeptide(L)'
;MSDTSVVPDSLRTEATHWNHLAGPLNALATQISATQLHGSAFCVGSVLVDLVAADLATSYERLRSELISSVLKGSTEFDQIAAVLRRIADMYDNNENVNAKSLRDIYGD
;
A
#
# COMPACT_ATOMS: atom_id res chain seq x y z
N MET A 1 15.69 14.37 26.93
CA MET A 1 15.24 13.78 25.66
C MET A 1 16.42 13.89 24.72
N SER A 2 17.05 12.77 24.37
CA SER A 2 18.16 12.74 23.42
C SER A 2 17.59 12.89 22.01
N ASP A 3 18.22 13.71 21.16
CA ASP A 3 17.81 13.92 19.76
C ASP A 3 17.71 12.61 18.96
N THR A 4 18.37 11.54 19.41
CA THR A 4 18.33 10.21 18.80
C THR A 4 16.99 9.50 18.91
N SER A 5 16.16 9.76 19.94
CA SER A 5 14.84 9.11 20.05
C SER A 5 13.80 9.71 19.08
N VAL A 6 14.03 10.93 18.60
CA VAL A 6 13.10 11.63 17.69
C VAL A 6 13.04 10.94 16.32
N VAL A 7 14.15 10.34 15.89
CA VAL A 7 14.25 9.69 14.57
C VAL A 7 13.45 8.37 14.53
N PRO A 8 13.61 7.40 15.45
CA PRO A 8 12.76 6.21 15.53
C PRO A 8 11.27 6.53 15.63
N ASP A 9 10.89 7.50 16.45
CA ASP A 9 9.48 7.88 16.63
C ASP A 9 8.87 8.48 15.35
N SER A 10 9.65 9.31 14.64
CA SER A 10 9.25 9.85 13.34
C SER A 10 9.09 8.75 12.29
N LEU A 11 10.01 7.79 12.24
CA LEU A 11 9.93 6.63 11.34
C LEU A 11 8.71 5.75 11.63
N ARG A 12 8.36 5.55 12.91
CA ARG A 12 7.17 4.79 13.32
C ARG A 12 5.88 5.53 12.97
N THR A 13 5.87 6.84 13.14
CA THR A 13 4.74 7.69 12.74
C THR A 13 4.51 7.60 11.24
N GLU A 14 5.57 7.74 10.45
CA GLU A 14 5.50 7.64 8.99
C GLU A 14 5.09 6.22 8.55
N ALA A 15 5.64 5.16 9.16
CA ALA A 15 5.21 3.79 8.89
C ALA A 15 3.71 3.57 9.13
N THR A 16 3.17 4.21 10.17
CA THR A 16 1.74 4.15 10.49
C THR A 16 0.90 4.85 9.43
N HIS A 17 1.39 5.97 8.90
CA HIS A 17 0.75 6.67 7.78
C HIS A 17 0.68 5.79 6.52
N TRP A 18 1.78 5.14 6.12
CA TRP A 18 1.79 4.24 4.96
C TRP A 18 0.84 3.05 5.13
N ASN A 19 0.83 2.40 6.30
CA ASN A 19 -0.15 1.35 6.61
C ASN A 19 -1.61 1.86 6.53
N HIS A 20 -1.87 3.09 7.00
CA HIS A 20 -3.20 3.68 6.91
C HIS A 20 -3.64 3.95 5.47
N LEU A 21 -2.70 4.25 4.56
CA LEU A 21 -2.99 4.44 3.14
C LEU A 21 -3.22 3.11 2.39
N ALA A 22 -2.65 1.99 2.86
CA ALA A 22 -2.86 0.67 2.27
C ALA A 22 -4.32 0.17 2.44
N GLY A 23 -4.93 0.42 3.61
CA GLY A 23 -6.31 0.01 3.89
C GLY A 23 -7.35 0.49 2.87
N PRO A 24 -7.43 1.81 2.58
CA PRO A 24 -8.31 2.36 1.54
C PRO A 24 -8.11 1.78 0.15
N LEU A 25 -6.88 1.41 -0.22
CA LEU A 25 -6.61 0.76 -1.51
C LEU A 25 -7.26 -0.63 -1.58
N ASN A 26 -7.17 -1.43 -0.53
CA ASN A 26 -7.88 -2.72 -0.47
C ASN A 26 -9.40 -2.55 -0.54
N ALA A 27 -9.94 -1.53 0.14
CA ALA A 27 -11.36 -1.21 0.05
C ALA A 27 -11.76 -0.80 -1.37
N LEU A 28 -10.94 0.01 -2.04
CA LEU A 28 -11.17 0.44 -3.42
C LEU A 28 -11.13 -0.76 -4.40
N ALA A 29 -10.17 -1.67 -4.26
CA ALA A 29 -10.11 -2.89 -5.07
C ALA A 29 -11.37 -3.74 -4.91
N THR A 30 -11.93 -3.81 -3.70
CA THR A 30 -13.19 -4.50 -3.41
C THR A 30 -14.38 -3.81 -4.09
N GLN A 31 -14.43 -2.47 -4.06
CA GLN A 31 -15.48 -1.69 -4.73
C GLN A 31 -15.43 -1.85 -6.24
N ILE A 32 -14.25 -1.76 -6.86
CA ILE A 32 -14.07 -1.98 -8.31
C ILE A 32 -14.40 -3.44 -8.69
N SER A 33 -14.14 -4.38 -7.80
CA SER A 33 -14.52 -5.78 -8.01
C SER A 33 -16.03 -5.97 -8.05
N ALA A 34 -16.78 -5.18 -7.28
CA ALA A 34 -18.24 -5.21 -7.24
C ALA A 34 -18.90 -4.48 -8.43
N THR A 35 -18.21 -3.57 -9.10
CA THR A 35 -18.70 -2.93 -10.33
C THR A 35 -18.48 -3.86 -11.52
N GLN A 36 -19.41 -4.77 -11.76
CA GLN A 36 -19.43 -5.59 -12.98
C GLN A 36 -20.56 -5.12 -13.89
N LEU A 37 -20.23 -4.87 -15.16
CA LEU A 37 -21.20 -4.57 -16.20
C LEU A 37 -21.37 -5.81 -17.08
N HIS A 38 -22.61 -6.27 -17.26
CA HIS A 38 -22.92 -7.31 -18.22
C HIS A 38 -22.74 -6.81 -19.65
N GLY A 39 -22.43 -7.72 -20.60
CA GLY A 39 -22.26 -7.38 -22.01
C GLY A 39 -23.44 -6.60 -22.62
N SER A 40 -24.66 -6.85 -22.13
CA SER A 40 -25.87 -6.11 -22.54
C SER A 40 -25.85 -4.62 -22.18
N ALA A 41 -25.06 -4.20 -21.19
CA ALA A 41 -24.87 -2.78 -20.85
C ALA A 41 -24.14 -2.00 -21.95
N PHE A 42 -23.48 -2.70 -22.87
CA PHE A 42 -22.72 -2.12 -23.98
C PHE A 42 -23.48 -2.15 -25.32
N CYS A 43 -24.68 -2.76 -25.37
CA CYS A 43 -25.49 -2.87 -26.58
C CYS A 43 -26.27 -1.57 -26.85
N VAL A 44 -25.95 -0.87 -27.94
CA VAL A 44 -26.71 0.30 -28.43
C VAL A 44 -27.52 -0.09 -29.68
N GLY A 45 -28.55 -0.91 -29.50
CA GLY A 45 -29.72 -0.99 -30.39
C GLY A 45 -29.60 -1.49 -31.84
N SER A 46 -28.47 -2.03 -32.34
CA SER A 46 -28.44 -2.68 -33.69
C SER A 46 -27.41 -3.80 -33.83
N VAL A 47 -27.59 -4.72 -34.80
CA VAL A 47 -26.73 -5.93 -34.97
C VAL A 47 -25.27 -5.62 -35.36
N LEU A 48 -25.00 -4.51 -36.05
CA LEU A 48 -23.62 -4.04 -36.29
C LEU A 48 -22.96 -3.49 -35.01
N VAL A 49 -23.74 -3.21 -33.98
CA VAL A 49 -23.29 -2.74 -32.67
C VAL A 49 -22.91 -3.91 -31.77
N ASP A 50 -23.28 -5.16 -32.09
CA ASP A 50 -22.95 -6.31 -31.24
C ASP A 50 -21.44 -6.63 -31.22
N LEU A 51 -20.73 -6.47 -32.33
CA LEU A 51 -19.27 -6.64 -32.38
C LEU A 51 -18.56 -5.51 -31.61
N VAL A 52 -19.04 -4.28 -31.75
CA VAL A 52 -18.50 -3.10 -31.04
C VAL A 52 -18.81 -3.18 -29.53
N ALA A 53 -19.98 -3.69 -29.17
CA ALA A 53 -20.39 -3.92 -27.79
C ALA A 53 -19.54 -5.01 -27.12
N ALA A 54 -19.22 -6.09 -27.85
CA ALA A 54 -18.33 -7.14 -27.36
C ALA A 54 -16.89 -6.64 -27.15
N ASP A 55 -16.36 -5.84 -28.07
CA ASP A 55 -15.03 -5.23 -27.95
C ASP A 55 -14.98 -4.22 -26.79
N LEU A 56 -16.03 -3.43 -26.61
CA LEU A 56 -16.15 -2.48 -25.50
C LEU A 56 -16.30 -3.18 -24.15
N ALA A 57 -17.07 -4.27 -24.07
CA ALA A 57 -17.19 -5.09 -22.86
C ALA A 57 -15.84 -5.71 -22.48
N THR A 58 -15.08 -6.20 -23.47
CA THR A 58 -13.73 -6.75 -23.27
C THR A 58 -12.76 -5.68 -22.79
N SER A 59 -12.80 -4.50 -23.40
CA SER A 59 -11.97 -3.36 -23.02
C SER A 59 -12.27 -2.86 -21.61
N TYR A 60 -13.56 -2.81 -21.24
CA TYR A 60 -14.00 -2.49 -19.89
C TYR A 60 -13.46 -3.50 -18.87
N GLU A 61 -13.61 -4.79 -19.13
CA GLU A 61 -13.14 -5.83 -18.21
C GLU A 61 -11.61 -5.80 -18.05
N ARG A 62 -10.88 -5.56 -19.14
CA ARG A 62 -9.43 -5.37 -19.08
C ARG A 62 -9.07 -4.17 -18.20
N LEU A 63 -9.69 -3.01 -18.44
CA LEU A 63 -9.46 -1.81 -17.63
C LEU A 63 -9.77 -2.06 -16.15
N ARG A 64 -10.91 -2.71 -15.86
CA ARG A 64 -11.31 -3.07 -14.50
C ARG A 64 -10.27 -3.97 -13.82
N SER A 65 -9.79 -4.99 -14.52
CA SER A 65 -8.77 -5.91 -13.99
C SER A 65 -7.43 -5.20 -13.73
N GLU A 66 -7.01 -4.31 -14.62
CA GLU A 66 -5.76 -3.55 -14.48
C GLU A 66 -5.85 -2.57 -13.32
N LEU A 67 -7.00 -1.89 -13.16
CA LEU A 67 -7.24 -1.02 -12.01
C LEU A 67 -7.18 -1.78 -10.69
N ILE A 68 -7.82 -2.95 -10.59
CA ILE A 68 -7.74 -3.81 -9.40
C ILE A 68 -6.30 -4.21 -9.13
N SER A 69 -5.58 -4.68 -10.16
CA SER A 69 -4.18 -5.10 -10.07
C SER A 69 -3.28 -3.97 -9.59
N SER A 70 -3.40 -2.78 -10.17
CA SER A 70 -2.62 -1.59 -9.80
C SER A 70 -2.89 -1.16 -8.35
N VAL A 71 -4.15 -1.15 -7.92
CA VAL A 71 -4.52 -0.75 -6.56
C VAL A 71 -4.01 -1.76 -5.53
N LEU A 72 -4.11 -3.06 -5.79
CA LEU A 72 -3.58 -4.10 -4.89
C LEU A 72 -2.04 -4.08 -4.82
N LYS A 73 -1.36 -3.83 -5.94
CA LYS A 73 0.09 -3.63 -5.96
C LYS A 73 0.48 -2.41 -5.12
N GLY A 74 -0.20 -1.28 -5.30
CA GLY A 74 0.02 -0.08 -4.50
C GLY A 74 -0.18 -0.31 -3.00
N SER A 75 -1.23 -1.05 -2.60
CA SER A 75 -1.42 -1.45 -1.20
C SER A 75 -0.23 -2.26 -0.67
N THR A 76 0.26 -3.21 -1.46
CA THR A 76 1.38 -4.07 -1.08
C THR A 76 2.67 -3.25 -0.92
N GLU A 77 2.92 -2.31 -1.84
CA GLU A 77 4.07 -1.41 -1.78
C GLU A 77 4.02 -0.51 -0.54
N PHE A 78 2.85 0.00 -0.17
CA PHE A 78 2.68 0.81 1.05
C PHE A 78 2.95 0.01 2.32
N ASP A 79 2.47 -1.24 2.40
CA ASP A 79 2.77 -2.14 3.51
C ASP A 79 4.28 -2.45 3.60
N GLN A 80 4.94 -2.62 2.45
CA GLN A 80 6.39 -2.84 2.40
C GLN A 80 7.18 -1.62 2.88
N ILE A 81 6.80 -0.41 2.46
CA ILE A 81 7.41 0.84 2.94
C ILE A 81 7.27 0.94 4.46
N ALA A 82 6.06 0.73 4.98
CA ALA A 82 5.82 0.75 6.41
C ALA A 82 6.65 -0.28 7.18
N ALA A 83 6.79 -1.50 6.64
CA ALA A 83 7.62 -2.55 7.24
C ALA A 83 9.10 -2.16 7.28
N VAL A 84 9.62 -1.57 6.19
CA VAL A 84 11.01 -1.09 6.13
C VAL A 84 11.25 0.03 7.14
N LEU A 85 10.34 1.01 7.23
CA LEU A 85 10.46 2.13 8.18
C LEU A 85 10.48 1.64 9.64
N ARG A 86 9.61 0.70 10.01
CA ARG A 86 9.63 0.06 11.34
C ARG A 86 10.96 -0.64 11.62
N ARG A 87 11.45 -1.42 10.65
CA ARG A 87 12.72 -2.13 10.78
C ARG A 87 13.89 -1.15 11.00
N ILE A 88 13.90 -0.02 10.29
CA ILE A 88 14.93 1.01 10.48
C ILE A 88 14.83 1.60 11.89
N ALA A 89 13.63 1.93 12.37
CA ALA A 89 13.42 2.43 13.74
C ALA A 89 13.94 1.43 14.80
N ASP A 90 13.65 0.15 14.64
CA ASP A 90 14.11 -0.90 15.56
C ASP A 90 15.64 -1.07 15.53
N MET A 91 16.28 -0.86 14.38
CA MET A 91 17.74 -0.84 14.27
C MET A 91 18.37 0.33 15.03
N TYR A 92 17.75 1.52 14.97
CA TYR A 92 18.21 2.67 15.75
C TYR A 92 18.12 2.41 17.25
N ASP A 93 16.98 1.92 17.74
CA ASP A 93 16.79 1.60 19.16
C ASP A 93 17.79 0.54 19.65
N ASN A 94 18.05 -0.48 18.83
CA ASN A 94 19.03 -1.50 19.16
C ASN A 94 20.45 -0.92 19.25
N ASN A 95 20.84 -0.06 18.30
CA ASN A 95 22.14 0.59 18.31
C ASN A 95 22.31 1.51 19.52
N GLU A 96 21.27 2.26 19.89
CA GLU A 96 21.31 3.13 21.07
C GLU A 96 21.42 2.32 22.36
N ASN A 97 20.72 1.19 22.47
CA ASN A 97 20.87 0.28 23.61
C ASN A 97 22.27 -0.31 23.73
N VAL A 98 22.88 -0.72 22.60
CA VAL A 98 24.26 -1.22 22.57
C VAL A 98 25.24 -0.14 22.98
N ASN A 99 25.09 1.08 22.47
CA ASN A 99 25.96 2.21 22.81
C ASN A 99 25.80 2.62 24.27
N ALA A 100 24.57 2.69 24.79
CA ALA A 100 24.31 3.00 26.19
C ALA A 100 24.84 1.93 27.15
N LYS A 101 24.85 0.66 26.73
CA LYS A 101 25.51 -0.42 27.47
C LYS A 101 27.04 -0.24 27.45
N SER A 102 27.63 -0.06 26.27
CA SER A 102 29.08 0.14 26.14
C SER A 102 29.58 1.36 26.91
N LEU A 103 28.82 2.46 26.93
CA LEU A 103 29.19 3.66 27.69
C LEU A 103 29.10 3.42 29.19
N ARG A 104 28.12 2.64 29.67
CA ARG A 104 28.09 2.20 31.08
C ARG A 104 29.26 1.31 31.43
N ASP A 105 29.62 0.36 30.56
CA ASP A 105 30.73 -0.55 30.80
C ASP A 105 32.10 0.19 30.82
N ILE A 106 32.22 1.34 30.14
CA ILE A 106 33.46 2.14 30.07
C ILE A 106 33.52 3.23 31.16
N TYR A 107 32.39 3.90 31.43
CA TYR A 107 32.33 5.12 32.26
C TYR A 107 31.48 4.99 33.52
N GLY A 108 30.76 3.88 33.71
CA GLY A 108 30.04 3.59 34.94
C GLY A 108 30.90 2.73 35.88
N ASP A 109 30.99 3.13 37.14
CA ASP A 109 31.48 2.26 38.24
C ASP A 109 30.65 0.97 38.35
#